data_AF-A0A1Q9GCN1-F1
#
_entry.id   AF-A0A1Q9GCN1-F1
#
_cell.length_a   1.000
_cell.length_b   1.000
_cell.length_c   1.000
_cell.angle_alpha   90.00
_cell.angle_beta   90.00
_cell.angle_gamma   90.00
#
_symmetry.space_group_name_H-M   'P 1'
#
loop_
_entity.id
_entity.type
_entity.pdbx_description
1 polymer ?
#
loop_
_entity_poly.entity_id
_entity_poly.type
_entity_poly.pdbx_seq_one_letter_code
_entity_poly.pdbx_strand_id
1 'polypeptide(L)'
;MSNTQDSATTRIYTPKQVACGALGGPVGLIYFLWANFSILKKENHSKATIILGIVFIISLIFAAPFVPQEVPAITFTIAYVILAFFLSQKFHLNKDEIMDSEEYTFHSSFRVFGITIACFWSSYIVVAAPLHWLYTIGFFGA
;
A
#
# COMPACT_ATOMS: atom_id res chain seq x y z
N MET A 1 -37.59 -5.52 23.24
CA MET A 1 -37.39 -5.29 21.79
C MET A 1 -36.46 -4.09 21.63
N SER A 2 -35.15 -4.32 21.51
CA SER A 2 -34.19 -3.31 21.04
C SER A 2 -33.80 -3.69 19.62
N ASN A 3 -34.41 -3.01 18.65
CA ASN A 3 -34.08 -3.18 17.25
C ASN A 3 -32.74 -2.46 17.01
N THR A 4 -31.62 -3.17 17.17
CA THR A 4 -30.31 -2.67 16.77
C THR A 4 -30.27 -2.67 15.25
N GLN A 5 -30.69 -1.57 14.64
CA GLN A 5 -30.26 -1.27 13.28
C GLN A 5 -28.75 -1.05 13.34
N ASP A 6 -28.02 -2.13 13.06
CA ASP A 6 -26.60 -2.10 12.72
C ASP A 6 -26.52 -1.25 11.44
N SER A 7 -26.34 0.06 11.59
CA SER A 7 -26.03 0.93 10.46
C SER A 7 -24.74 0.36 9.87
N ALA A 8 -24.82 -0.27 8.70
CA ALA A 8 -23.70 -0.98 8.10
C ALA A 8 -22.61 0.03 7.73
N THR A 9 -21.79 0.43 8.70
CA THR A 9 -20.69 1.38 8.52
C THR A 9 -19.65 0.76 7.60
N THR A 10 -19.17 1.56 6.65
CA THR A 10 -18.16 1.11 5.72
C THR A 10 -16.80 1.19 6.38
N ARG A 11 -16.06 0.08 6.38
CA ARG A 11 -14.74 0.05 7.01
C ARG A 11 -13.69 0.68 6.10
N ILE A 12 -12.84 1.53 6.67
CA ILE A 12 -11.74 2.24 5.99
C ILE A 12 -10.45 2.13 6.81
N TYR A 13 -9.29 2.30 6.18
CA TYR A 13 -8.00 2.32 6.89
C TYR A 13 -7.65 3.74 7.31
N THR A 14 -7.23 3.93 8.55
CA THR A 14 -6.67 5.20 9.02
C THR A 14 -5.30 5.48 8.37
N PRO A 15 -4.81 6.74 8.33
CA PRO A 15 -3.50 7.05 7.77
C PRO A 15 -2.34 6.23 8.38
N LYS A 16 -2.40 5.98 9.69
CA LYS A 16 -1.42 5.13 10.38
C LYS A 16 -1.50 3.67 9.93
N GLN A 17 -2.70 3.15 9.65
CA GLN A 17 -2.87 1.78 9.14
C GLN A 17 -2.41 1.65 7.70
N VAL A 18 -2.64 2.66 6.85
CA VAL A 18 -2.08 2.71 5.50
C VAL A 18 -0.54 2.72 5.56
N ALA A 19 0.03 3.53 6.46
CA ALA A 19 1.48 3.59 6.66
C ALA A 19 2.06 2.25 7.15
N CYS A 20 1.46 1.63 8.17
CA CYS A 20 1.87 0.29 8.63
C CYS A 20 1.69 -0.77 7.53
N GLY A 21 0.63 -0.66 6.73
CA GLY A 21 0.38 -1.54 5.58
C GLY A 21 1.49 -1.48 4.53
N ALA A 22 2.10 -0.31 4.34
CA ALA A 22 3.22 -0.11 3.42
C ALA A 22 4.53 -0.79 3.88
N LEU A 23 4.61 -1.29 5.13
CA LEU A 23 5.70 -2.19 5.55
C LEU A 23 5.71 -3.49 4.72
N GLY A 24 4.58 -3.85 4.10
CA GLY A 24 4.47 -4.92 3.13
C GLY A 24 5.13 -4.62 1.78
N GLY A 25 5.88 -3.52 1.63
CA GLY A 25 6.58 -3.15 0.40
C GLY A 25 5.71 -2.38 -0.59
N PRO A 26 6.14 -2.27 -1.87
CA PRO A 26 5.45 -1.47 -2.88
C PRO A 26 4.00 -1.93 -3.12
N VAL A 27 3.71 -3.23 -3.04
CA VAL A 27 2.33 -3.73 -3.17
C VAL A 27 1.48 -3.30 -1.98
N GLY A 28 2.04 -3.26 -0.76
CA GLY A 28 1.35 -2.76 0.42
C GLY A 28 1.00 -1.27 0.29
N LEU A 29 1.97 -0.45 -0.13
CA LEU A 29 1.74 0.97 -0.44
C LEU A 29 0.57 1.16 -1.41
N ILE A 30 0.59 0.45 -2.54
CA ILE A 30 -0.45 0.56 -3.58
C ILE A 30 -1.80 0.07 -3.05
N TYR A 31 -1.84 -1.11 -2.43
CA TYR A 31 -3.09 -1.73 -1.97
C TYR A 31 -3.82 -0.85 -0.96
N PHE A 32 -3.13 -0.38 0.08
CA PHE A 32 -3.79 0.38 1.14
C PHE A 32 -4.24 1.77 0.66
N LEU A 33 -3.50 2.40 -0.26
CA LEU A 33 -3.94 3.63 -0.90
C LEU A 33 -5.16 3.40 -1.79
N TRP A 34 -5.09 2.40 -2.66
CA TRP A 34 -6.17 2.03 -3.59
C TRP A 34 -7.44 1.63 -2.84
N ALA A 35 -7.34 0.84 -1.78
CA ALA A 35 -8.48 0.38 -1.00
C ALA A 35 -9.26 1.55 -0.42
N ASN A 36 -8.57 2.53 0.19
CA ASN A 36 -9.21 3.73 0.71
C ASN A 36 -9.84 4.58 -0.39
N PHE A 37 -9.16 4.83 -1.51
CA PHE A 37 -9.76 5.57 -2.62
C PHE A 37 -11.01 4.89 -3.19
N SER A 38 -11.01 3.57 -3.23
CA SER A 38 -12.14 2.78 -3.71
C SER A 38 -13.33 2.85 -2.74
N ILE A 39 -13.07 2.78 -1.43
CA ILE A 39 -14.08 2.96 -0.38
C ILE A 39 -14.68 4.36 -0.43
N LEU A 40 -13.84 5.39 -0.59
CA LEU A 40 -14.26 6.79 -0.72
C LEU A 40 -14.92 7.11 -2.07
N LYS A 41 -15.13 6.10 -2.93
CA LYS A 41 -15.72 6.23 -4.28
C LYS A 41 -15.01 7.27 -5.16
N LYS A 42 -13.71 7.52 -4.90
CA LYS A 42 -12.85 8.40 -5.71
C LYS A 42 -12.23 7.62 -6.86
N GLU A 43 -13.06 7.21 -7.83
CA GLU A 43 -12.64 6.30 -8.90
C GLU A 43 -11.40 6.75 -9.66
N ASN A 44 -11.31 8.05 -9.99
CA ASN A 44 -10.16 8.59 -10.71
C ASN A 44 -8.86 8.39 -9.93
N HIS A 45 -8.88 8.58 -8.61
CA HIS A 45 -7.70 8.38 -7.76
C HIS A 45 -7.41 6.89 -7.52
N SER A 46 -8.46 6.07 -7.40
CA SER A 46 -8.31 4.61 -7.32
C SER A 46 -7.61 4.05 -8.56
N LYS A 47 -8.10 4.39 -9.77
CA LYS A 47 -7.50 4.01 -11.06
C LYS A 47 -6.08 4.55 -11.20
N ALA A 48 -5.85 5.83 -10.87
CA ALA A 48 -4.53 6.43 -10.90
C ALA A 48 -3.54 5.72 -9.96
N THR A 49 -3.98 5.33 -8.76
CA THR A 49 -3.13 4.60 -7.79
C THR A 49 -2.64 3.27 -8.35
N ILE A 50 -3.52 2.52 -9.03
CA ILE A 50 -3.12 1.27 -9.68
C ILE A 50 -2.16 1.52 -10.84
N ILE A 51 -2.48 2.46 -11.73
CA ILE A 51 -1.62 2.76 -12.90
C ILE A 51 -0.24 3.23 -12.45
N LEU A 52 -0.19 4.24 -11.58
CA LEU A 52 1.06 4.76 -11.03
C LEU A 52 1.80 3.70 -10.22
N GLY A 53 1.08 2.83 -9.49
CA GLY A 53 1.65 1.71 -8.77
C GLY A 53 2.34 0.70 -9.67
N ILE A 54 1.73 0.35 -10.80
CA ILE A 54 2.33 -0.54 -11.80
C ILE A 54 3.59 0.10 -12.40
N VAL A 55 3.50 1.36 -12.83
CA VAL A 55 4.64 2.12 -13.37
C VAL A 55 5.77 2.19 -12.34
N PHE A 56 5.44 2.40 -11.07
CA PHE A 56 6.38 2.44 -9.97
C PHE A 56 7.08 1.10 -9.75
N ILE A 57 6.35 -0.02 -9.71
CA ILE A 57 6.95 -1.36 -9.58
C ILE A 57 7.87 -1.67 -10.77
N ILE A 58 7.45 -1.37 -11.99
CA ILE A 58 8.30 -1.52 -13.19
C ILE A 58 9.58 -0.71 -13.04
N SER A 59 9.45 0.55 -12.61
CA SER A 59 10.60 1.44 -12.38
C SER A 59 11.54 0.87 -11.30
N LEU A 60 11.01 0.30 -10.22
CA LEU A 60 11.81 -0.35 -9.18
C LEU A 60 12.60 -1.56 -9.73
N ILE A 61 11.97 -2.38 -10.58
CA ILE A 61 12.64 -3.55 -11.18
C ILE A 61 13.81 -3.09 -12.05
N PHE A 62 13.63 -2.07 -12.90
CA PHE A 62 14.72 -1.60 -13.75
C PHE A 62 15.76 -0.76 -13.01
N ALA A 63 15.38 -0.08 -11.93
CA ALA A 63 16.30 0.72 -11.12
C ALA A 63 17.12 -0.12 -10.13
N ALA A 64 16.59 -1.25 -9.65
CA ALA A 64 17.21 -2.05 -8.59
C ALA A 64 18.67 -2.48 -8.87
N PRO A 65 19.06 -2.89 -10.09
CA PRO A 65 20.47 -3.22 -10.40
C PRO A 65 21.44 -2.05 -10.29
N PHE A 66 20.94 -0.83 -10.40
CA PHE A 66 21.74 0.40 -10.32
C PHE A 66 21.81 0.96 -8.89
N VAL A 67 21.12 0.33 -7.93
CA VAL A 67 21.18 0.72 -6.52
C VAL A 67 22.53 0.28 -5.95
N PRO A 68 23.32 1.19 -5.36
CA PRO A 68 24.60 0.82 -4.74
C PRO A 68 24.40 -0.17 -3.60
N GLN A 69 25.33 -1.11 -3.45
CA GLN A 69 25.21 -2.21 -2.48
C GLN A 69 25.22 -1.72 -1.01
N GLU A 70 25.83 -0.57 -0.75
CA GLU A 70 25.84 0.09 0.56
C GLU A 70 24.48 0.66 0.97
N VAL A 71 23.53 0.85 0.03
CA VAL A 71 22.21 1.39 0.35
C VAL A 71 21.39 0.32 1.09
N PRO A 72 21.03 0.55 2.37
CA PRO A 72 20.28 -0.43 3.13
C PRO A 72 18.86 -0.59 2.56
N ALA A 73 18.37 -1.83 2.47
CA ALA A 73 17.01 -2.12 2.00
C ALA A 73 15.92 -1.41 2.81
N ILE A 74 16.17 -1.15 4.10
CA ILE A 74 15.24 -0.42 4.99
C ILE A 74 14.97 1.01 4.52
N THR A 75 15.88 1.63 3.75
CA THR A 75 15.69 2.97 3.17
C THR A 75 14.44 3.02 2.29
N PHE A 76 14.23 1.99 1.45
CA PHE A 76 13.06 1.90 0.59
C PHE A 76 11.79 1.67 1.39
N THR A 77 11.83 0.80 2.41
CA THR A 77 10.69 0.58 3.30
C THR A 77 10.27 1.87 4.01
N ILE A 78 11.24 2.63 4.53
CA ILE A 78 10.97 3.94 5.15
C ILE A 78 10.32 4.88 4.13
N ALA A 79 10.85 4.96 2.91
CA ALA A 79 10.27 5.78 1.85
C ALA A 79 8.81 5.40 1.54
N TYR A 80 8.49 4.10 1.47
CA TYR A 80 7.11 3.63 1.24
C TYR A 80 6.18 4.01 2.39
N VAL A 81 6.62 3.83 3.64
CA VAL A 81 5.84 4.18 4.84
C VAL A 81 5.56 5.68 4.90
N ILE A 82 6.59 6.50 4.66
CA ILE A 82 6.48 7.95 4.62
C ILE A 82 5.49 8.37 3.52
N LEU A 83 5.67 7.86 2.30
CA LEU A 83 4.80 8.19 1.18
C LEU A 83 3.34 7.78 1.43
N ALA A 84 3.12 6.57 1.95
CA ALA A 84 1.80 6.08 2.34
C ALA A 84 1.14 6.98 3.38
N PHE A 85 1.88 7.37 4.41
CA PHE A 85 1.38 8.25 5.47
C PHE A 85 1.02 9.64 4.92
N PHE A 86 1.92 10.26 4.16
CA PHE A 86 1.69 11.61 3.62
C PHE A 86 0.52 11.63 2.62
N LEU A 87 0.44 10.65 1.72
CA LEU A 87 -0.66 10.59 0.76
C LEU A 87 -2.00 10.30 1.45
N SER A 88 -2.03 9.40 2.42
CA SER A 88 -3.26 9.12 3.16
C SER A 88 -3.73 10.31 4.01
N GLN A 89 -2.82 11.02 4.67
CA GLN A 89 -3.17 12.26 5.40
C GLN A 89 -3.74 13.34 4.49
N LYS A 90 -3.25 13.43 3.25
CA LYS A 90 -3.68 14.47 2.30
C LYS A 90 -4.99 14.16 1.61
N PHE A 91 -5.25 12.89 1.28
CA PHE A 91 -6.33 12.50 0.36
C PHE A 91 -7.43 11.64 0.98
N HIS A 92 -7.20 11.05 2.15
CA HIS A 92 -8.15 10.19 2.86
C HIS A 92 -8.63 10.86 4.15
N LEU A 93 -9.63 10.23 4.79
CA LEU A 93 -10.09 10.64 6.11
C LEU A 93 -9.00 10.33 7.16
N ASN A 94 -8.75 11.31 8.03
CA ASN A 94 -7.93 11.13 9.22
C ASN A 94 -8.70 10.33 10.29
N LYS A 95 -8.03 9.99 11.40
CA LYS A 95 -8.63 9.14 12.43
C LYS A 95 -9.84 9.80 13.10
N ASP A 96 -9.77 11.09 13.37
CA ASP A 96 -10.80 11.83 14.09
C ASP A 96 -12.03 11.99 13.20
N GLU A 97 -11.84 12.31 11.91
CA GLU A 97 -12.90 12.34 10.89
C GLU A 97 -13.63 10.99 10.73
N ILE A 98 -12.92 9.86 10.90
CA ILE A 98 -13.54 8.53 10.87
C ILE A 98 -14.35 8.29 12.16
N MET A 99 -13.86 8.74 13.31
CA MET A 99 -14.54 8.56 14.60
C MET A 99 -15.81 9.41 14.71
N ASP A 100 -15.80 10.59 14.10
CA ASP A 100 -16.93 11.53 14.09
C ASP A 100 -17.93 11.23 12.96
N SER A 101 -17.64 10.25 12.10
CA SER A 101 -18.50 9.86 10.98
C SER A 101 -19.52 8.79 11.35
N GLU A 102 -20.77 8.98 10.96
CA GLU A 102 -21.79 7.93 11.01
C GLU A 102 -21.64 6.90 9.86
N GLU A 103 -20.85 7.21 8.82
CA GLU A 103 -20.70 6.38 7.62
C GLU A 103 -19.50 5.42 7.72
N TYR A 104 -18.43 5.81 8.42
CA TYR A 104 -17.15 5.10 8.39
C TYR A 104 -16.72 4.55 9.75
N THR A 105 -16.09 3.39 9.74
CA THR A 105 -15.36 2.85 10.90
C THR A 105 -13.98 2.37 10.50
N PHE A 106 -13.01 2.34 11.43
CA PHE A 106 -11.67 1.84 11.10
C PHE A 106 -11.58 0.31 11.15
N HIS A 107 -10.74 -0.27 10.29
CA HIS A 107 -10.44 -1.71 10.35
C HIS A 107 -9.67 -2.09 11.63
N SER A 108 -9.73 -3.36 12.05
CA SER A 108 -8.92 -3.86 13.17
C SER A 108 -7.43 -3.95 12.79
N SER A 109 -6.54 -3.73 13.76
CA SER A 109 -5.09 -3.85 13.56
C SER A 109 -4.66 -5.25 13.12
N PHE A 110 -5.38 -6.29 13.56
CA PHE A 110 -5.10 -7.67 13.16
C PHE A 110 -5.34 -7.92 11.66
N ARG A 111 -6.40 -7.32 11.10
CA ARG A 111 -6.64 -7.37 9.65
C ARG A 111 -5.52 -6.66 8.88
N VAL A 112 -5.12 -5.47 9.36
CA VAL A 112 -4.01 -4.72 8.74
C VAL A 112 -2.74 -5.55 8.76
N PHE A 113 -2.41 -6.17 9.89
CA PHE A 113 -1.25 -7.06 10.02
C PHE A 113 -1.29 -8.24 9.05
N GLY A 114 -2.41 -8.96 8.97
CA GLY A 114 -2.56 -10.10 8.05
C GLY A 114 -2.42 -9.70 6.57
N ILE A 115 -3.04 -8.59 6.17
CA ILE A 115 -2.91 -8.07 4.81
C ILE A 115 -1.47 -7.59 4.54
N THR A 116 -0.81 -6.98 5.52
CA THR A 116 0.58 -6.53 5.39
C THR A 116 1.51 -7.71 5.08
N ILE A 117 1.32 -8.86 5.73
CA ILE A 117 2.08 -10.09 5.44
C ILE A 117 1.81 -10.57 4.00
N ALA A 118 0.55 -10.59 3.56
CA ALA A 118 0.20 -10.97 2.19
C ALA A 118 0.83 -10.02 1.15
N CYS A 119 0.81 -8.71 1.42
CA CYS A 119 1.45 -7.69 0.60
C CYS A 119 2.98 -7.86 0.59
N PHE A 120 3.61 -8.23 1.71
CA PHE A 120 5.04 -8.49 1.78
C PHE A 120 5.46 -9.59 0.80
N TRP A 121 4.80 -10.74 0.86
CA TRP A 121 5.08 -11.85 -0.07
C TRP A 121 4.76 -11.48 -1.51
N SER A 122 3.66 -10.74 -1.73
CA SER A 122 3.30 -10.26 -3.06
C SER A 122 4.36 -9.32 -3.63
N SER A 123 4.84 -8.36 -2.84
CA SER A 123 5.94 -7.44 -3.19
C SER A 123 7.22 -8.20 -3.53
N TYR A 124 7.57 -9.21 -2.73
CA TYR A 124 8.72 -10.06 -3.00
C TYR A 124 8.56 -10.74 -4.37
N ILE A 125 7.42 -11.37 -4.64
CA ILE A 125 7.18 -12.06 -5.92
C ILE A 125 7.24 -11.09 -7.10
N VAL A 126 6.51 -9.97 -7.05
CA VAL A 126 6.40 -9.06 -8.20
C VAL A 126 7.69 -8.29 -8.48
N VAL A 127 8.60 -8.16 -7.51
CA VAL A 127 9.90 -7.48 -7.72
C VAL A 127 11.02 -8.49 -7.93
N ALA A 128 11.18 -9.47 -7.03
CA ALA A 128 12.32 -10.39 -7.07
C ALA A 128 12.22 -11.40 -8.22
N ALA A 129 11.03 -11.92 -8.55
CA ALA A 129 10.92 -12.92 -9.61
C ALA A 129 11.27 -12.35 -11.00
N PRO A 130 10.76 -11.17 -11.43
CA PRO A 130 11.19 -10.56 -12.68
C PRO A 130 12.68 -10.20 -12.68
N LEU A 131 13.22 -9.71 -11.55
CA LEU A 131 14.65 -9.43 -11.43
C LEU A 131 15.48 -10.69 -11.66
N HIS A 132 15.17 -11.78 -10.95
CA HIS A 132 15.87 -13.06 -11.13
C HIS A 132 15.80 -13.52 -12.59
N TRP A 133 14.62 -13.47 -13.22
CA TRP A 133 14.46 -13.82 -14.63
C TRP A 133 15.36 -12.96 -15.54
N LEU A 134 15.35 -11.63 -15.38
CA LEU A 134 16.17 -10.70 -16.17
C LEU A 134 17.67 -10.98 -16.00
N TYR A 135 18.12 -11.31 -14.79
CA TYR A 135 19.50 -11.73 -14.55
C TYR A 135 19.83 -13.06 -15.25
N THR A 136 18.94 -14.06 -15.19
CA THR A 136 19.21 -15.36 -15.83
C THR A 136 19.35 -15.29 -17.34
N ILE A 137 18.70 -14.33 -18.01
CA ILE A 137 18.83 -14.11 -19.45
C ILE A 137 19.97 -13.15 -19.82
N GLY A 138 20.75 -12.68 -18.83
CA GLY A 138 21.89 -11.77 -19.06
C GLY A 138 21.49 -10.34 -19.42
N PHE A 139 20.25 -9.90 -19.14
CA PHE A 139 19.74 -8.59 -19.56
C PHE A 139 20.56 -7.42 -19.01
N PHE A 140 21.06 -7.54 -17.78
CA PHE A 140 21.86 -6.49 -17.12
C PHE A 140 23.37 -6.62 -17.39
N GLY A 141 23.78 -7.55 -18.26
CA GLY A 141 25.19 -7.85 -18.54
C GLY A 141 25.82 -8.71 -17.44
N ALA A 142 26.32 -9.87 -17.82
CA ALA A 142 27.40 -10.56 -17.13
C ALA A 142 28.69 -10.32 -17.93
#